data_AF-A0A659UF84-F1
#
_entry.id   AF-A0A659UF84-F1
#
_cell.length_a   1.000
_cell.length_b   1.000
_cell.length_c   1.000
_cell.angle_alpha   90.00
_cell.angle_beta   90.00
_cell.angle_gamma   90.00
#
_symmetry.space_group_name_H-M   'P 1'
#
loop_
_entity.id
_entity.type
_entity.pdbx_description
1 polymer ?
#
loop_
_entity_poly.entity_id
_entity_poly.type
_entity_poly.pdbx_seq_one_letter_code
_entity_poly.pdbx_strand_id
1 'polypeptide(L)' 'MYPGKKFAAFLFDMDGTLINSIGSAERVWSDWARRHGLDVAAFLPTIHGVRAIE' A
#
# COMPACT_ATOMS: atom_id res chain seq x y z
N MET A 1 5.50 11.98 23.88
CA MET A 1 5.14 10.65 24.43
C MET A 1 3.99 10.85 25.41
N TYR A 2 3.03 9.92 25.56
CA TYR A 2 1.84 10.11 26.39
C TYR A 2 1.92 9.32 27.73
N PRO A 3 2.80 9.69 28.68
CA PRO A 3 2.95 8.95 29.93
C PRO A 3 1.66 8.98 30.76
N GLY A 4 1.25 7.82 31.27
CA GLY A 4 0.05 7.66 32.10
C GLY A 4 -1.28 7.62 31.35
N LYS A 5 -1.30 7.82 30.03
CA LYS A 5 -2.54 7.80 29.24
C LYS A 5 -2.94 6.38 28.88
N LYS A 6 -4.17 5.99 29.23
CA LYS A 6 -4.81 4.75 28.76
C LYS A 6 -5.58 5.02 27.47
N PHE A 7 -5.47 4.11 26.51
CA PHE A 7 -6.22 4.13 25.26
C PHE A 7 -7.26 3.01 25.29
N ALA A 8 -8.46 3.28 24.79
CA ALA A 8 -9.53 2.30 24.74
C ALA A 8 -9.33 1.28 23.61
N ALA A 9 -8.80 1.73 22.46
CA ALA A 9 -8.51 0.90 21.31
C ALA A 9 -7.49 1.58 20.38
N PHE A 10 -6.94 0.79 19.46
CA PHE A 10 -6.10 1.24 18.34
C PHE A 10 -6.67 0.65 17.05
N LEU A 11 -6.69 1.45 15.99
CA LEU A 11 -7.00 0.98 14.64
C LEU A 11 -5.71 1.00 13.83
N PHE A 12 -5.37 -0.14 13.26
CA PHE A 12 -4.21 -0.29 12.39
C PHE A 12 -4.70 -0.52 10.97
N ASP A 13 -4.03 0.13 10.02
CA ASP A 13 -4.10 -0.29 8.63
C ASP A 13 -3.42 -1.67 8.46
N MET A 14 -3.65 -2.34 7.35
CA MET A 14 -3.05 -3.64 7.04
C MET A 14 -1.77 -3.48 6.24
N ASP A 15 -1.86 -2.88 5.05
CA ASP A 15 -0.79 -2.83 4.06
C ASP A 15 0.31 -1.85 4.50
N GLY A 16 1.55 -2.32 4.61
CA GLY A 16 2.66 -1.49 5.08
C GLY A 16 2.61 -1.14 6.57
N THR A 17 1.58 -1.57 7.30
CA THR A 17 1.45 -1.42 8.76
C THR A 17 1.60 -2.76 9.48
N LEU A 18 0.72 -3.73 9.20
CA LEU A 18 0.76 -5.06 9.80
C LEU A 18 1.52 -6.06 8.93
N ILE A 19 1.45 -5.91 7.60
CA ILE A 19 2.08 -6.82 6.63
C ILE A 19 2.76 -6.05 5.51
N ASN A 20 3.84 -6.61 4.97
CA ASN A 20 4.40 -6.15 3.70
C ASN A 20 3.70 -6.87 2.54
N SER A 21 2.73 -6.19 1.92
CA SER A 21 1.93 -6.70 0.80
C SER A 21 2.40 -6.20 -0.57
N ILE A 22 3.50 -5.43 -0.64
CA ILE A 22 4.01 -4.81 -1.88
C ILE A 22 4.16 -5.85 -2.99
N GLY A 23 4.81 -6.98 -2.73
CA GLY A 23 5.03 -8.01 -3.75
C GLY A 23 3.73 -8.68 -4.24
N SER A 24 2.70 -8.77 -3.38
CA SER A 24 1.39 -9.28 -3.80
C SER A 24 0.66 -8.26 -4.68
N ALA A 25 0.68 -6.99 -4.29
CA ALA A 25 0.09 -5.91 -5.06
C ALA A 25 0.75 -5.80 -6.44
N GLU A 26 2.08 -5.76 -6.51
CA GLU A 26 2.82 -5.63 -7.77
C GLU A 26 2.54 -6.78 -8.73
N ARG A 27 2.42 -8.03 -8.23
CA ARG A 27 2.08 -9.19 -9.04
C ARG A 27 0.69 -9.05 -9.68
N VAL A 28 -0.33 -8.79 -8.86
CA VAL A 28 -1.72 -8.72 -9.32
C VAL A 28 -1.90 -7.56 -10.32
N TRP A 29 -1.31 -6.40 -10.02
CA TRP A 29 -1.37 -5.23 -10.89
C TRP A 29 -0.58 -5.41 -12.19
N SER A 30 0.57 -6.10 -12.16
CA SER A 30 1.30 -6.45 -13.38
C SER A 30 0.46 -7.36 -14.29
N ASP A 31 -0.19 -8.37 -13.73
CA ASP A 31 -1.03 -9.31 -14.50
C ASP A 31 -2.27 -8.63 -15.08
N TRP A 32 -2.84 -7.68 -14.34
CA TRP A 32 -3.90 -6.81 -14.87
C TRP A 32 -3.38 -5.93 -16.02
N ALA A 33 -2.27 -5.21 -15.84
CA ALA A 33 -1.69 -4.34 -16.85
C ALA A 33 -1.38 -5.07 -18.17
N ARG A 34 -0.79 -6.26 -18.09
CA ARG A 34 -0.53 -7.12 -19.27
C ARG A 34 -1.82 -7.47 -20.02
N ARG A 35 -2.90 -7.81 -19.30
CA ARG A 35 -4.20 -8.13 -19.90
C ARG A 35 -4.84 -6.95 -20.62
N HIS A 36 -4.47 -5.73 -20.25
CA HIS A 36 -4.98 -4.49 -20.83
C HIS A 36 -4.01 -3.83 -21.82
N GLY A 37 -2.89 -4.47 -22.16
CA GLY A 37 -1.92 -3.94 -23.12
C GLY A 37 -1.14 -2.72 -22.62
N LEU A 38 -1.07 -2.53 -21.31
CA LEU A 38 -0.30 -1.44 -20.69
C LEU A 38 1.17 -1.83 -20.54
N ASP A 39 2.07 -0.87 -20.71
CA ASP A 39 3.47 -1.03 -20.33
C ASP A 39 3.59 -1.15 -18.81
N VAL A 40 3.93 -2.36 -18.34
CA VAL A 40 4.06 -2.67 -16.91
C VAL A 40 5.13 -1.81 -16.26
N ALA A 41 6.25 -1.54 -16.94
CA ALA A 41 7.35 -0.78 -16.35
C ALA A 41 6.95 0.68 -16.10
N ALA A 42 6.17 1.27 -17.01
CA ALA A 42 5.61 2.61 -16.83
C ALA A 42 4.41 2.64 -15.86
N PHE A 43 3.61 1.57 -15.79
CA PHE A 43 2.40 1.50 -14.97
C PHE A 43 2.67 1.19 -13.49
N LEU A 44 3.55 0.24 -13.18
CA LEU A 44 3.74 -0.24 -11.82
C LEU A 44 4.11 0.85 -10.80
N PRO A 45 4.87 1.91 -11.15
CA PRO A 45 5.14 3.00 -10.22
C PRO A 45 3.89 3.81 -9.81
N THR A 46 2.79 3.76 -10.58
CA THR A 46 1.60 4.61 -10.35
C THR A 46 0.57 4.01 -9.38
N ILE A 47 0.70 2.72 -9.04
CA ILE A 47 -0.30 2.00 -8.21
C ILE A 47 -0.10 2.20 -6.71
N HIS A 48 1.11 2.64 -6.31
CA HIS A 48 1.49 2.77 -4.91
C HIS A 48 0.94 4.08 -4.33
N GLY A 49 0.56 4.05 -3.04
CA GLY A 49 0.06 5.22 -2.34
C GLY A 49 1.07 6.36 -2.35
N VAL A 50 0.62 7.56 -2.72
CA VAL A 50 1.40 8.78 -2.60
C VAL A 50 1.27 9.34 -1.18
N ARG A 51 2.32 9.99 -0.67
CA ARG A 51 2.20 10.72 0.59
C ARG A 51 1.13 11.80 0.44
N ALA A 52 0.15 11.79 1.34
CA ALA A 52 -0.75 12.93 1.49
C ALA A 52 0.09 14.17 1.82
N ILE A 53 -0.26 15.31 1.23
CA ILE A 53 0.37 16.59 1.52
C ILE A 53 -0.03 16.99 2.96
N GLU A 54 0.95 17.41 3.77
CA GLU A 54 0.71 18.03 5.09
C GLU A 54 0.20 19.47 4.96
#